data_AF-A0A946HND5-F1
#
_entry.id   AF-A0A946HND5-F1
#
_cell.length_a   1.000
_cell.length_b   1.000
_cell.length_c   1.000
_cell.angle_alpha   90.00
_cell.angle_beta   90.00
_cell.angle_gamma   90.00
#
_symmetry.space_group_name_H-M   'P 1'
#
loop_
_entity.id
_entity.type
_entity.pdbx_description
1 polymer ?
#
loop_
_entity_poly.entity_id
_entity_poly.type
_entity_poly.pdbx_seq_one_letter_code
_entity_poly.pdbx_strand_id
1 'polypeptide(L)'
;MQSTQIAGPFLLFLGDSQDSRLTKTAAGVHHWCPEMCKGQLRLDGETVDLGLPDITPKKFQERYGSGTLIIGVANVGGIFPNSWIKTLVSALEHGLDIASGMHSRLADISPVSEAAHKYGRQLFDVRFPSGPLVVGTGKKRSGKRLLTVGTDCVVGKMYTALEITREMQARGAKVDFRATGQTGILIAGSGICVDAVVADF
;
A
#
# COMPACT_ATOMS: atom_id res chain seq x y z
N MET A 1 -5.53 15.14 13.27
CA MET A 1 -5.33 14.81 11.84
C MET A 1 -6.28 13.68 11.54
N GLN A 2 -7.21 13.87 10.60
CA GLN A 2 -8.02 12.75 10.12
C GLN A 2 -7.05 11.74 9.49
N SER A 3 -6.87 10.62 10.17
CA SER A 3 -6.20 9.45 9.63
C SER A 3 -7.13 8.92 8.55
N THR A 4 -6.87 9.24 7.29
CA THR A 4 -7.56 8.61 6.16
C THR A 4 -7.04 7.18 6.05
N GLN A 5 -7.57 6.32 6.92
CA GLN A 5 -7.14 4.94 7.06
C GLN A 5 -7.56 4.17 5.79
N ILE A 6 -6.61 3.47 5.18
CA ILE A 6 -6.87 2.59 4.03
C ILE A 6 -7.72 1.42 4.54
N ALA A 7 -8.99 1.41 4.15
CA ALA A 7 -9.95 0.45 4.66
C ALA A 7 -9.94 -0.85 3.83
N GLY A 8 -9.95 -1.98 4.54
CA GLY A 8 -10.20 -3.29 3.92
C GLY A 8 -11.69 -3.53 3.66
N PRO A 9 -12.04 -4.66 3.02
CA PRO A 9 -11.14 -5.69 2.48
C PRO A 9 -10.31 -5.23 1.27
N PHE A 10 -9.25 -5.97 0.94
CA PHE A 10 -8.28 -5.65 -0.10
C PHE A 10 -8.38 -6.57 -1.32
N LEU A 11 -8.32 -5.98 -2.50
CA LEU A 11 -8.04 -6.64 -3.78
C LEU A 11 -6.61 -6.29 -4.21
N LEU A 12 -5.72 -7.28 -4.30
CA LEU A 12 -4.32 -7.03 -4.65
C LEU A 12 -4.15 -6.98 -6.17
N PHE A 13 -3.83 -5.81 -6.71
CA PHE A 13 -3.58 -5.64 -8.14
C PHE A 13 -2.12 -5.93 -8.47
N LEU A 14 -1.90 -6.93 -9.32
CA LEU A 14 -0.59 -7.44 -9.73
C LEU A 14 -0.23 -7.03 -11.18
N GLY A 15 -1.13 -6.31 -11.86
CA GLY A 15 -0.91 -5.82 -13.21
C GLY A 15 -0.59 -6.97 -14.18
N ASP A 16 0.42 -6.73 -15.00
CA ASP A 16 1.06 -7.60 -16.00
C ASP A 16 2.50 -7.98 -15.58
N SER A 17 2.78 -7.96 -14.26
CA SER A 17 4.14 -8.16 -13.76
C SER A 17 4.51 -9.63 -13.66
N GLN A 18 5.52 -10.05 -14.43
CA GLN A 18 6.10 -11.40 -14.38
C GLN A 18 7.28 -11.53 -13.39
N ASP A 19 7.75 -10.42 -12.81
CA ASP A 19 8.86 -10.41 -11.86
C ASP A 19 8.35 -10.29 -10.41
N SER A 20 8.49 -11.36 -9.65
CA SER A 20 8.13 -11.43 -8.23
C SER A 20 8.76 -10.34 -7.36
N ARG A 21 9.91 -9.78 -7.76
CA ARG A 21 10.58 -8.69 -7.03
C ARG A 21 9.80 -7.38 -7.15
N LEU A 22 9.09 -7.18 -8.26
CA LEU A 22 8.27 -5.99 -8.49
C LEU A 22 6.92 -6.09 -7.77
N THR A 23 6.46 -7.30 -7.45
CA THR A 23 5.21 -7.55 -6.70
C THR A 23 5.40 -7.71 -5.19
N LYS A 24 6.60 -7.39 -4.68
CA LYS A 24 6.93 -7.47 -3.23
C LYS A 24 5.97 -6.68 -2.34
N THR A 25 5.36 -5.62 -2.85
CA THR A 25 4.37 -4.83 -2.10
C THR A 25 3.11 -5.66 -1.86
N ALA A 26 2.55 -6.28 -2.91
CA ALA A 26 1.42 -7.19 -2.79
C ALA A 26 1.74 -8.37 -1.87
N ALA A 27 2.90 -9.01 -2.07
CA ALA A 27 3.33 -10.14 -1.24
C ALA A 27 3.48 -9.74 0.24
N GLY A 28 4.02 -8.56 0.51
CA GLY A 28 4.13 -8.02 1.88
C GLY A 28 2.77 -7.76 2.52
N VAL A 29 1.85 -7.12 1.79
CA VAL A 29 0.47 -6.88 2.29
C VAL A 29 -0.25 -8.21 2.53
N HIS A 30 -0.13 -9.17 1.61
CA HIS A 30 -0.71 -10.51 1.78
C HIS A 30 -0.14 -11.24 3.01
N HIS A 31 1.17 -11.18 3.22
CA HIS A 31 1.82 -11.85 4.34
C HIS A 31 1.41 -11.27 5.70
N TRP A 32 1.32 -9.94 5.80
CA TRP A 32 1.09 -9.24 7.07
C TRP A 32 -0.39 -8.93 7.35
N CYS A 33 -1.23 -8.90 6.33
CA CYS A 33 -2.66 -8.64 6.44
C CYS A 33 -3.50 -9.72 5.70
N PRO A 34 -3.25 -11.03 5.90
CA PRO A 34 -3.86 -12.08 5.08
C PRO A 34 -5.39 -12.07 5.16
N GLU A 35 -5.95 -11.80 6.33
CA GLU A 35 -7.40 -11.72 6.54
C GLU A 35 -8.07 -10.59 5.75
N MET A 36 -7.32 -9.53 5.41
CA MET A 36 -7.84 -8.43 4.61
C MET A 36 -7.78 -8.74 3.11
N CYS A 37 -6.85 -9.58 2.65
CA CYS A 37 -6.65 -9.90 1.25
C CYS A 37 -7.66 -10.92 0.75
N LYS A 38 -8.67 -10.47 -0.02
CA LYS A 38 -9.77 -11.33 -0.47
C LYS A 38 -9.63 -11.86 -1.90
N GLY A 39 -8.64 -11.38 -2.64
CA GLY A 39 -8.34 -11.84 -3.98
C GLY A 39 -7.15 -11.10 -4.57
N GLN A 40 -6.74 -11.56 -5.75
CA GLN A 40 -5.78 -10.88 -6.61
C GLN A 40 -6.43 -10.52 -7.95
N LEU A 41 -5.85 -9.53 -8.63
CA LEU A 41 -6.25 -9.11 -9.96
C LEU A 41 -5.01 -9.02 -10.85
N ARG A 42 -4.96 -9.93 -11.83
CA ARG A 42 -3.90 -10.08 -12.83
C ARG A 42 -4.46 -9.70 -14.21
N LEU A 43 -3.64 -9.09 -15.06
CA LEU A 43 -4.03 -8.69 -16.42
C LEU A 43 -3.71 -9.76 -17.46
N ASP A 44 -2.77 -10.64 -17.16
CA ASP A 44 -2.41 -11.79 -17.98
C ASP A 44 -2.23 -13.05 -17.12
N GLY A 45 -2.18 -14.22 -17.77
CA GLY A 45 -2.01 -15.51 -17.09
C GLY A 45 -0.57 -15.81 -16.66
N GLU A 46 0.40 -15.03 -17.13
CA GLU A 46 1.83 -15.18 -16.80
C GLU A 46 2.27 -14.29 -15.64
N THR A 47 1.39 -13.39 -15.20
CA THR A 47 1.57 -12.49 -14.08
C THR A 47 1.75 -13.31 -12.81
N VAL A 48 2.65 -12.85 -11.95
CA VAL A 48 2.94 -13.43 -10.65
C VAL A 48 1.65 -13.80 -9.93
N ASP A 49 1.60 -15.04 -9.44
CA ASP A 49 0.48 -15.56 -8.66
C ASP A 49 0.84 -15.54 -7.18
N LEU A 50 0.00 -14.94 -6.34
CA LEU A 50 0.17 -14.97 -4.88
C LEU A 50 -0.63 -16.09 -4.21
N GLY A 51 -1.27 -16.96 -4.99
CA GLY A 51 -2.12 -18.05 -4.51
C GLY A 51 -3.49 -17.58 -4.01
N LEU A 52 -3.86 -16.33 -4.29
CA LEU A 52 -5.18 -15.79 -3.98
C LEU A 52 -6.14 -16.02 -5.15
N PRO A 53 -7.46 -16.11 -4.90
CA PRO A 53 -8.43 -16.21 -5.98
C PRO A 53 -8.33 -15.02 -6.94
N ASP A 54 -8.33 -15.27 -8.25
CA ASP A 54 -8.46 -14.21 -9.24
C ASP A 54 -9.89 -13.64 -9.23
N ILE A 55 -10.03 -12.36 -8.88
CA ILE A 55 -11.32 -11.69 -8.70
C ILE A 55 -11.32 -10.36 -9.46
N THR A 56 -12.34 -10.16 -10.30
CA THR A 56 -12.57 -8.87 -10.96
C THR A 56 -13.20 -7.87 -9.98
N PRO A 57 -13.05 -6.55 -10.19
CA PRO A 57 -13.67 -5.55 -9.31
C PRO A 57 -15.17 -5.75 -9.11
N LYS A 58 -15.90 -6.09 -10.18
CA LYS A 58 -17.33 -6.42 -10.09
C LYS A 58 -17.61 -7.60 -9.15
N LYS A 59 -16.89 -8.72 -9.31
CA LYS A 59 -17.06 -9.89 -8.44
C LYS A 59 -16.64 -9.59 -7.00
N PHE A 60 -15.65 -8.72 -6.81
CA PHE A 60 -15.27 -8.26 -5.48
C PHE A 60 -16.42 -7.50 -4.82
N GLN A 61 -17.02 -6.57 -5.54
CA GLN A 61 -18.18 -5.80 -5.08
C GLN A 61 -19.36 -6.71 -4.71
N GLU A 62 -19.69 -7.67 -5.58
CA GLU A 62 -20.78 -8.63 -5.36
C GLU A 62 -20.58 -9.48 -4.09
N ARG A 63 -19.33 -9.80 -3.73
CA ARG A 63 -19.00 -10.66 -2.58
C ARG A 63 -18.76 -9.90 -1.28
N TYR A 64 -18.16 -8.72 -1.37
CA TYR A 64 -17.60 -8.01 -0.23
C TYR A 64 -18.11 -6.57 -0.09
N GLY A 65 -18.93 -6.10 -1.02
CA GLY A 65 -19.47 -4.73 -1.04
C GLY A 65 -18.45 -3.72 -1.54
N SER A 66 -17.69 -3.12 -0.63
CA SER A 66 -16.66 -2.13 -0.94
C SER A 66 -15.32 -2.55 -0.34
N GLY A 67 -14.25 -1.90 -0.75
CA GLY A 67 -12.91 -2.17 -0.23
C GLY A 67 -11.88 -1.29 -0.91
N THR A 68 -10.62 -1.72 -0.88
CA THR A 68 -9.53 -1.01 -1.54
C THR A 68 -8.79 -1.92 -2.53
N LEU A 69 -8.61 -1.45 -3.75
CA LEU A 69 -7.65 -2.00 -4.70
C LEU A 69 -6.24 -1.52 -4.32
N ILE A 70 -5.36 -2.43 -3.91
CA ILE A 70 -3.96 -2.11 -3.61
C ILE A 70 -3.12 -2.30 -4.87
N ILE A 71 -2.47 -1.24 -5.34
CA ILE A 71 -1.45 -1.33 -6.39
C ILE A 71 -0.24 -2.04 -5.79
N GLY A 72 -0.15 -3.33 -6.07
CA GLY A 72 0.78 -4.26 -5.46
C GLY A 72 2.11 -4.40 -6.19
N VAL A 73 2.26 -3.71 -7.33
CA VAL A 73 3.42 -3.74 -8.22
C VAL A 73 4.16 -2.41 -8.12
N ALA A 74 5.49 -2.45 -8.13
CA ALA A 74 6.36 -1.30 -8.33
C ALA A 74 7.16 -1.48 -9.62
N ASN A 75 6.65 -0.99 -10.75
CA ASN A 75 7.35 -1.10 -12.03
C ASN A 75 8.55 -0.14 -12.12
N VAL A 76 9.48 -0.46 -13.03
CA VAL A 76 10.63 0.41 -13.32
C VAL A 76 10.13 1.74 -13.89
N GLY A 77 10.62 2.86 -13.33
CA GLY A 77 10.19 4.21 -13.69
C GLY A 77 8.98 4.72 -12.91
N GLY A 78 8.22 3.84 -12.24
CA GLY A 78 7.16 4.24 -11.30
C GLY A 78 5.93 4.90 -11.92
N ILE A 79 5.72 4.70 -13.24
CA ILE A 79 4.62 5.28 -14.04
C ILE A 79 3.53 4.22 -14.24
N PHE A 80 2.26 4.64 -14.23
CA PHE A 80 1.15 3.74 -14.56
C PHE A 80 1.06 3.47 -16.06
N PRO A 81 1.12 2.19 -16.49
CA PRO A 81 0.87 1.84 -17.88
C PRO A 81 -0.57 2.19 -18.32
N ASN A 82 -0.73 2.67 -19.56
CA ASN A 82 -2.05 2.96 -20.12
C ASN A 82 -2.99 1.74 -20.11
N SER A 83 -2.44 0.52 -20.22
CA SER A 83 -3.18 -0.74 -20.14
C SER A 83 -3.91 -0.92 -18.80
N TRP A 84 -3.42 -0.31 -17.72
CA TRP A 84 -4.00 -0.44 -16.39
C TRP A 84 -5.21 0.49 -16.18
N ILE A 85 -5.29 1.61 -16.92
CA ILE A 85 -6.28 2.68 -16.68
C ILE A 85 -7.70 2.14 -16.68
N LYS A 86 -8.06 1.30 -17.67
CA LYS A 86 -9.39 0.69 -17.75
C LYS A 86 -9.73 -0.12 -16.50
N THR A 87 -8.76 -0.85 -15.97
CA THR A 87 -8.91 -1.68 -14.76
C THR A 87 -9.06 -0.82 -13.51
N LEU A 88 -8.28 0.26 -13.39
CA LEU A 88 -8.37 1.20 -12.27
C LEU A 88 -9.73 1.93 -12.27
N VAL A 89 -10.20 2.39 -13.43
CA VAL A 89 -11.53 3.00 -13.57
C VAL A 89 -12.63 1.99 -13.21
N SER A 90 -12.49 0.74 -13.65
CA SER A 90 -13.43 -0.32 -13.29
C SER A 90 -13.45 -0.59 -11.78
N ALA A 91 -12.31 -0.52 -11.10
CA ALA A 91 -12.26 -0.64 -9.65
C ALA A 91 -13.09 0.45 -8.95
N LEU A 92 -12.91 1.70 -9.34
CA LEU A 92 -13.63 2.84 -8.78
C LEU A 92 -15.14 2.75 -9.03
N GLU A 93 -15.54 2.38 -10.24
CA GLU A 93 -16.93 2.16 -10.63
C GLU A 93 -17.62 1.08 -9.78
N HIS A 94 -16.89 0.04 -9.39
CA HIS A 94 -17.40 -1.06 -8.58
C HIS A 94 -17.13 -0.89 -7.08
N GLY A 95 -17.03 0.36 -6.62
CA GLY A 95 -17.04 0.68 -5.19
C GLY A 95 -15.71 0.53 -4.47
N LEU A 96 -14.60 0.28 -5.19
CA LEU A 96 -13.26 0.21 -4.61
C LEU A 96 -12.61 1.58 -4.54
N ASP A 97 -12.00 1.90 -3.40
CA ASP A 97 -10.95 2.91 -3.34
C ASP A 97 -9.66 2.35 -3.95
N ILE A 98 -8.67 3.20 -4.25
CA ILE A 98 -7.37 2.75 -4.78
C ILE A 98 -6.24 3.27 -3.90
N ALA A 99 -5.32 2.39 -3.48
CA ALA A 99 -4.11 2.78 -2.79
C ALA A 99 -2.84 2.41 -3.57
N SER A 100 -1.90 3.34 -3.66
CA SER A 100 -0.68 3.23 -4.44
C SER A 100 0.51 3.83 -3.71
N GLY A 101 1.65 3.13 -3.74
CA GLY A 101 2.95 3.67 -3.34
C GLY A 101 3.87 4.01 -4.53
N MET A 102 3.31 4.10 -5.73
CA MET A 102 4.03 4.46 -6.96
C MET A 102 4.59 5.89 -6.92
N HIS A 103 5.59 6.16 -7.76
CA HIS A 103 6.19 7.49 -7.90
C HIS A 103 5.28 8.49 -8.61
N SER A 104 4.40 8.04 -9.51
CA SER A 104 3.33 8.86 -10.06
C SER A 104 2.11 8.86 -9.13
N ARG A 105 1.37 9.97 -9.08
CA ARG A 105 0.10 10.05 -8.35
C ARG A 105 -1.04 9.47 -9.18
N LEU A 106 -1.97 8.79 -8.52
CA LEU A 106 -3.23 8.36 -9.11
C LEU A 106 -4.06 9.58 -9.56
N ALA A 107 -4.02 10.66 -8.77
CA ALA A 107 -4.76 11.89 -9.05
C ALA A 107 -4.35 12.59 -10.36
N ASP A 108 -3.11 12.37 -10.83
CA ASP A 108 -2.59 12.98 -12.05
C ASP A 108 -3.07 12.25 -13.33
N ILE A 109 -3.73 11.10 -13.18
CA ILE A 109 -4.29 10.33 -14.30
C ILE A 109 -5.76 10.73 -14.47
N SER A 110 -6.05 11.66 -15.40
CA SER A 110 -7.39 12.26 -15.58
C SER A 110 -8.55 11.23 -15.60
N PRO A 111 -8.48 10.12 -16.36
CA PRO A 111 -9.56 9.13 -16.32
C PRO A 111 -9.80 8.49 -14.94
N VAL A 112 -8.75 8.33 -14.14
CA VAL A 112 -8.81 7.73 -12.80
C VAL A 112 -9.33 8.75 -11.79
N SER A 113 -8.84 9.99 -11.81
CA SER A 113 -9.31 11.04 -10.89
C SER A 113 -10.76 11.46 -11.17
N GLU A 114 -11.16 11.54 -12.44
CA GLU A 114 -12.55 11.79 -12.83
C GLU A 114 -13.48 10.66 -12.39
N ALA A 115 -13.07 9.40 -12.55
CA ALA A 115 -13.84 8.25 -12.07
C ALA A 115 -13.96 8.26 -10.53
N ALA A 116 -12.88 8.56 -9.82
CA ALA A 116 -12.89 8.63 -8.37
C ALA A 116 -13.86 9.71 -7.87
N HIS A 117 -13.86 10.89 -8.49
CA HIS A 117 -14.82 11.95 -8.19
C HIS A 117 -16.26 11.52 -8.52
N LYS A 118 -16.49 10.97 -9.72
CA LYS A 118 -17.81 10.54 -10.19
C LYS A 118 -18.45 9.50 -9.27
N TYR A 119 -17.68 8.54 -8.78
CA TYR A 119 -18.16 7.44 -7.95
C TYR A 119 -17.92 7.67 -6.44
N GLY A 120 -17.47 8.86 -6.04
CA GLY A 120 -17.22 9.24 -4.65
C GLY A 120 -16.25 8.29 -3.95
N ARG A 121 -15.17 7.92 -4.63
CA ARG A 121 -14.10 7.01 -4.15
C ARG A 121 -12.83 7.79 -3.82
N GLN A 122 -11.98 7.19 -3.00
CA GLN A 122 -10.73 7.77 -2.54
C GLN A 122 -9.53 7.21 -3.31
N LEU A 123 -8.55 8.09 -3.55
CA LEU A 123 -7.24 7.75 -4.09
C LEU A 123 -6.18 8.00 -3.01
N PHE A 124 -5.50 6.94 -2.59
CA PHE A 124 -4.47 6.97 -1.55
C PHE A 124 -3.08 6.88 -2.16
N ASP A 125 -2.44 8.02 -2.38
CA ASP A 125 -1.05 8.09 -2.85
C ASP A 125 -0.08 8.06 -1.66
N VAL A 126 0.18 6.88 -1.08
CA VAL A 126 0.92 6.70 0.19
C VAL A 126 2.40 7.11 0.12
N ARG A 127 2.94 7.26 -1.09
CA ARG A 127 4.31 7.75 -1.29
C ARG A 127 4.44 9.24 -0.93
N PHE A 128 3.35 10.01 -0.98
CA PHE A 128 3.40 11.44 -0.77
C PHE A 128 2.88 11.80 0.62
N PRO A 129 3.68 12.51 1.44
CA PRO A 129 3.25 12.90 2.78
C PRO A 129 2.04 13.83 2.72
N SER A 130 1.04 13.55 3.54
CA SER A 130 -0.12 14.42 3.73
C SER A 130 0.16 15.45 4.82
N GLY A 131 0.37 16.70 4.42
CA GLY A 131 0.52 17.84 5.33
C GLY A 131 1.95 18.36 5.49
N PRO A 132 2.13 19.42 6.30
CA PRO A 132 3.41 20.09 6.46
C PRO A 132 4.41 19.19 7.19
N LEU A 133 5.64 19.17 6.67
CA LEU A 133 6.78 18.56 7.34
C LEU A 133 7.51 19.63 8.16
N VAL A 134 8.11 19.20 9.27
CA VAL A 134 8.87 20.08 10.17
C VAL A 134 10.27 19.54 10.31
N VAL A 135 11.26 20.44 10.30
CA VAL A 135 12.67 20.08 10.45
C VAL A 135 12.89 19.35 11.77
N GLY A 136 13.67 18.27 11.72
CA GLY A 136 14.06 17.50 12.89
C GLY A 136 14.79 18.34 13.95
N THR A 137 14.21 18.47 15.15
CA THR A 137 14.77 19.30 16.24
C THR A 137 15.64 18.52 17.24
N GLY A 138 15.71 17.19 17.13
CA GLY A 138 16.37 16.33 18.12
C GLY A 138 15.69 16.30 19.51
N LYS A 139 14.53 16.95 19.66
CA LYS A 139 13.79 16.99 20.94
C LYS A 139 13.54 15.58 21.47
N LYS A 140 13.98 15.32 22.70
CA LYS A 140 13.81 14.03 23.36
C LYS A 140 12.32 13.71 23.51
N ARG A 141 11.95 12.47 23.18
CA ARG A 141 10.60 11.92 23.35
C ARG A 141 10.62 10.90 24.48
N SER A 142 9.50 10.74 25.17
CA SER A 142 9.29 9.66 26.13
C SER A 142 9.17 8.31 25.40
N GLY A 143 9.39 7.22 26.14
CA GLY A 143 9.34 5.86 25.60
C GLY A 143 10.65 5.39 24.93
N LYS A 144 10.67 4.11 24.57
CA LYS A 144 11.78 3.48 23.82
C LYS A 144 11.48 3.55 22.33
N ARG A 145 12.55 3.63 21.53
CA ARG A 145 12.49 3.64 20.06
C ARG A 145 13.47 2.58 19.58
N LEU A 146 12.98 1.61 18.83
CA LEU A 146 13.78 0.57 18.21
C LEU A 146 13.84 0.86 16.72
N LEU A 147 15.05 1.00 16.18
CA LEU A 147 15.28 1.15 14.75
C LEU A 147 15.98 -0.11 14.25
N THR A 148 15.36 -0.81 13.31
CA THR A 148 16.00 -1.90 12.60
C THR A 148 16.93 -1.35 11.52
N VAL A 149 18.22 -1.63 11.66
CA VAL A 149 19.25 -1.37 10.65
C VAL A 149 19.67 -2.68 10.01
N GLY A 150 20.23 -2.64 8.80
CA GLY A 150 20.66 -3.83 8.07
C GLY A 150 21.83 -3.50 7.15
N THR A 151 22.59 -4.53 6.79
CA THR A 151 23.79 -4.42 5.94
C THR A 151 23.48 -4.05 4.50
N ASP A 152 22.24 -4.26 4.05
CA ASP A 152 21.77 -3.94 2.69
C ASP A 152 20.26 -3.61 2.66
N CYS A 153 19.73 -3.28 1.49
CA CYS A 153 18.33 -3.14 1.16
C CYS A 153 17.64 -4.51 1.02
N VAL A 154 16.31 -4.55 1.24
CA VAL A 154 15.48 -5.76 1.05
C VAL A 154 15.85 -6.98 1.95
N VAL A 155 16.73 -6.82 2.96
CA VAL A 155 17.14 -7.88 3.90
C VAL A 155 16.18 -8.15 5.07
N GLY A 156 14.91 -7.77 4.97
CA GLY A 156 13.90 -8.07 6.01
C GLY A 156 13.78 -7.09 7.18
N LYS A 157 14.40 -5.90 7.12
CA LYS A 157 14.30 -4.87 8.18
C LYS A 157 12.85 -4.60 8.64
N MET A 158 11.94 -4.42 7.69
CA MET A 158 10.51 -4.21 7.98
C MET A 158 9.87 -5.43 8.66
N TYR A 159 10.20 -6.63 8.20
CA TYR A 159 9.66 -7.88 8.75
C TYR A 159 10.14 -8.09 10.18
N THR A 160 11.42 -7.83 10.47
CA THR A 160 11.95 -7.85 11.84
C THR A 160 11.20 -6.88 12.74
N ALA A 161 10.96 -5.65 12.29
CA ALA A 161 10.23 -4.66 13.07
C ALA A 161 8.78 -5.09 13.36
N LEU A 162 8.07 -5.60 12.34
CA LEU A 162 6.69 -6.09 12.48
C LEU A 162 6.59 -7.32 13.40
N GLU A 163 7.51 -8.27 13.29
CA GLU A 163 7.57 -9.43 14.21
C GLU A 163 7.80 -9.01 15.66
N ILE A 164 8.76 -8.12 15.90
CA ILE A 164 9.02 -7.58 17.24
C ILE A 164 7.77 -6.88 17.77
N THR A 165 7.11 -6.05 16.95
CA THR A 165 5.86 -5.39 17.34
C THR A 165 4.79 -6.40 17.70
N ARG A 166 4.56 -7.42 16.87
CA ARG A 166 3.55 -8.46 17.10
C ARG A 166 3.79 -9.22 18.41
N GLU A 167 5.02 -9.64 18.65
CA GLU A 167 5.39 -10.37 19.88
C GLU A 167 5.27 -9.48 21.12
N MET A 168 5.69 -8.22 21.04
CA MET A 168 5.53 -7.27 22.14
C MET A 168 4.05 -7.00 22.46
N GLN A 169 3.19 -6.90 21.44
CA GLN A 169 1.73 -6.78 21.64
C GLN A 169 1.15 -8.04 22.28
N ALA A 170 1.55 -9.23 21.84
CA ALA A 170 1.12 -10.49 22.42
C ALA A 170 1.47 -10.60 23.92
N ARG A 171 2.57 -9.97 24.34
CA ARG A 171 2.97 -9.85 25.75
C ARG A 171 2.30 -8.70 26.52
N GLY A 172 1.34 -8.00 25.91
CA GLY A 172 0.62 -6.88 26.52
C GLY A 172 1.41 -5.58 26.61
N ALA A 173 2.53 -5.43 25.88
CA ALA A 173 3.29 -4.19 25.89
C ALA A 173 2.57 -3.10 25.07
N LYS A 174 2.66 -1.84 25.54
CA LYS A 174 2.22 -0.68 24.76
C LYS A 174 3.26 -0.36 23.68
N VAL A 175 3.02 -0.87 22.48
CA VAL A 175 3.92 -0.72 21.32
C VAL A 175 3.14 -0.40 20.06
N ASP A 176 3.75 0.38 19.18
CA ASP A 176 3.27 0.62 17.82
C ASP A 176 4.40 0.42 16.80
N PHE A 177 4.01 0.14 15.55
CA PHE A 177 4.93 0.11 14.41
C PHE A 177 4.81 1.43 13.63
N ARG A 178 5.97 1.98 13.20
CA ARG A 178 6.04 3.23 12.45
C ARG A 178 6.62 2.96 11.07
N ALA A 179 5.77 2.96 10.06
CA ALA A 179 6.18 2.70 8.69
C ALA A 179 7.00 3.85 8.11
N THR A 180 8.13 3.50 7.47
CA THR A 180 9.06 4.43 6.82
C THR A 180 9.08 4.29 5.29
N GLY A 181 8.22 3.44 4.73
CA GLY A 181 8.12 3.19 3.30
C GLY A 181 6.75 2.63 2.92
N GLN A 182 6.45 2.64 1.61
CA GLN A 182 5.12 2.39 1.05
C GLN A 182 4.45 1.10 1.55
N THR A 183 5.13 -0.04 1.49
CA THR A 183 4.56 -1.34 1.89
C THR A 183 4.19 -1.33 3.37
N GLY A 184 5.02 -0.73 4.22
CA GLY A 184 4.72 -0.59 5.63
C GLY A 184 3.50 0.29 5.89
N ILE A 185 3.29 1.35 5.10
CA ILE A 185 2.11 2.22 5.22
C ILE A 185 0.85 1.47 4.81
N LEU A 186 0.92 0.69 3.72
CA LEU A 186 -0.21 -0.13 3.25
C LEU A 186 -0.60 -1.22 4.27
N ILE A 187 0.36 -1.70 5.07
CA ILE A 187 0.13 -2.65 6.18
C ILE A 187 -0.40 -1.94 7.44
N ALA A 188 0.23 -0.84 7.84
CA ALA A 188 -0.03 -0.18 9.13
C ALA A 188 -1.13 0.89 9.07
N GLY A 189 -1.57 1.27 7.87
CA GLY A 189 -2.53 2.35 7.62
C GLY A 189 -1.99 3.76 7.87
N SER A 190 -0.74 3.92 8.32
CA SER A 190 -0.11 5.22 8.57
C SER A 190 1.42 5.12 8.53
N GLY A 191 2.07 6.26 8.28
CA GLY A 191 3.53 6.38 8.27
C GLY A 191 3.98 7.45 7.29
N ILE A 192 5.22 7.35 6.84
CA ILE A 192 5.80 8.28 5.87
C ILE A 192 6.77 7.53 4.96
N CYS A 193 6.73 7.77 3.65
CA CYS A 193 7.74 7.25 2.73
C CYS A 193 8.95 8.16 2.79
N VAL A 194 9.94 7.82 3.62
CA VAL A 194 11.11 8.67 3.87
C VAL A 194 11.93 8.89 2.60
N ASP A 195 11.93 7.93 1.67
CA ASP A 195 12.60 8.03 0.37
C ASP A 195 11.98 9.06 -0.59
N ALA A 196 10.77 9.55 -0.29
CA ALA A 196 10.05 10.56 -1.06
C ALA A 196 9.96 11.92 -0.34
N VAL A 197 10.60 12.04 0.83
CA VAL A 197 10.70 13.30 1.58
C VAL A 197 11.87 14.12 1.05
N VAL A 198 11.67 15.42 0.87
CA VAL A 198 12.75 16.35 0.52
C VAL A 198 13.75 16.41 1.69
N ALA A 199 15.04 16.32 1.38
CA ALA A 199 16.10 16.08 2.37
C ALA A 199 16.21 17.10 3.53
N ASP A 200 15.63 18.30 3.38
CA ASP A 200 15.64 19.35 4.40
C ASP A 200 14.68 19.07 5.59
N PHE A 201 13.78 18.09 5.46
CA PHE A 201 12.72 17.78 6.42
C PHE A 201 12.96 16.49 7.21
#